data_AF-A0A2D5YLL5-F1
#
_entry.id   AF-A0A2D5YLL5-F1
#
_cell.length_a   1.000
_cell.length_b   1.000
_cell.length_c   1.000
_cell.angle_alpha   90.00
_cell.angle_beta   90.00
_cell.angle_gamma   90.00
#
_symmetry.space_group_name_H-M   'P 1'
#
loop_
_entity.id
_entity.type
_entity.pdbx_description
1 polymer ?
#
loop_
_entity_poly.entity_id
_entity_poly.type
_entity_poly.pdbx_seq_one_letter_code
_entity_poly.pdbx_strand_id
1 'polypeptide(L)'
;MNKDKNTENKAELTYTNAEGDTVYTSAYLSNRGTCCKTNCLHCPYGHTLKNYDIEILPMTDKQIKFANEIIRDTKPVVQSELTTNLLAGAFGKKDKIRIHHITDVNFSNFSFATFKGEVCGVIEFSNKLSESTSENASTAGRHIKDLFLKKEFQNQGLGIEHIK
;
A
#
# COMPACT_ATOMS: atom_id res chain seq x y z
N MET A 1 -16.80 13.90 34.26
CA MET A 1 -16.68 13.74 32.80
C MET A 1 -15.58 14.65 32.27
N ASN A 2 -14.58 14.10 31.58
CA ASN A 2 -14.03 14.70 30.36
C ASN A 2 -13.05 13.75 29.68
N LYS A 3 -13.64 12.98 28.75
CA LYS A 3 -13.15 12.49 27.46
C LYS A 3 -11.68 12.09 27.38
N ASP A 4 -11.49 10.78 27.50
CA ASP A 4 -10.42 10.04 26.85
C ASP A 4 -10.24 10.54 25.41
N LYS A 5 -9.10 11.16 25.12
CA LYS A 5 -8.62 11.36 23.75
C LYS A 5 -7.60 10.28 23.44
N ASN A 6 -8.00 9.02 23.56
CA ASN A 6 -7.38 7.97 22.77
C ASN A 6 -7.97 8.11 21.36
N THR A 7 -7.33 8.90 20.51
CA THR A 7 -7.68 8.99 19.09
C THR A 7 -7.18 7.71 18.43
N GLU A 8 -7.85 6.60 18.70
CA GLU A 8 -7.64 5.36 17.97
C GLU A 8 -8.03 5.61 16.52
N ASN A 9 -7.13 5.24 15.61
CA ASN A 9 -7.35 5.26 14.17
C ASN A 9 -8.61 4.47 13.84
N LYS A 10 -9.76 5.13 13.76
CA LYS A 10 -11.02 4.52 13.33
C LYS A 10 -10.85 4.13 11.87
N ALA A 11 -10.57 2.85 11.62
CA ALA A 11 -10.53 2.30 10.29
C ALA A 11 -11.89 2.56 9.60
N GLU A 12 -11.85 3.03 8.36
CA GLU A 12 -13.05 3.25 7.57
C GLU A 12 -13.72 1.92 7.30
N LEU A 13 -15.04 1.85 7.49
CA LEU A 13 -15.82 0.62 7.34
C LEU A 13 -16.08 0.27 5.87
N THR A 14 -16.06 1.28 5.00
CA THR A 14 -16.33 1.15 3.57
C THR A 14 -15.52 2.17 2.78
N TYR A 15 -15.30 1.88 1.51
CA TYR A 15 -14.81 2.84 0.51
C TYR A 15 -15.53 2.66 -0.82
N THR A 16 -15.41 3.63 -1.72
CA THR A 16 -15.92 3.53 -3.09
C THR A 16 -14.78 3.13 -4.02
N ASN A 17 -14.94 2.06 -4.79
CA ASN A 17 -13.93 1.64 -5.77
C ASN A 17 -13.99 2.48 -7.07
N ALA A 18 -13.12 2.19 -8.03
CA ALA A 18 -13.08 2.89 -9.31
C ALA A 18 -14.36 2.71 -10.15
N GLU A 19 -15.12 1.64 -9.90
CA GLU A 19 -16.39 1.33 -10.59
C GLU A 19 -17.60 2.03 -9.94
N GLY A 20 -17.39 2.72 -8.80
CA GLY A 20 -18.46 3.39 -8.04
C GLY A 20 -19.16 2.48 -7.02
N ASP A 21 -18.70 1.24 -6.84
CA ASP A 21 -19.28 0.30 -5.89
C ASP A 21 -18.81 0.55 -4.46
N THR A 22 -19.72 0.31 -3.51
CA THR A 22 -19.38 0.33 -2.08
C THR A 22 -18.71 -0.98 -1.68
N VAL A 23 -17.45 -0.90 -1.24
CA VAL A 23 -16.66 -2.04 -0.80
C VAL A 23 -16.50 -2.01 0.72
N TYR A 24 -16.84 -3.13 1.36
CA TYR A 24 -16.70 -3.32 2.81
C TYR A 24 -15.27 -3.69 3.18
N THR A 25 -14.70 -3.00 4.16
CA THR A 25 -13.33 -3.24 4.63
C THR A 25 -13.25 -4.38 5.64
N SER A 26 -12.03 -4.76 6.00
CA SER A 26 -11.76 -5.75 7.04
C SER A 26 -12.33 -5.33 8.39
N ALA A 27 -12.34 -4.03 8.69
CA ALA A 27 -12.94 -3.48 9.91
C ALA A 27 -14.46 -3.72 9.95
N TYR A 28 -15.17 -3.47 8.84
CA TYR A 28 -16.60 -3.75 8.76
C TYR A 28 -16.90 -5.24 8.91
N LEU A 29 -16.16 -6.09 8.19
CA LEU A 29 -16.38 -7.53 8.21
C LEU A 29 -16.01 -8.15 9.58
N SER A 30 -15.03 -7.58 10.27
CA SER A 30 -14.68 -7.97 11.65
C SER A 30 -15.82 -7.62 12.62
N ASN A 31 -16.42 -6.43 12.48
CA ASN A 31 -17.56 -6.00 13.29
C ASN A 31 -18.81 -6.87 13.11
N ARG A 32 -18.96 -7.53 11.95
CA ARG A 32 -20.02 -8.53 11.73
C ARG A 32 -19.87 -9.76 12.64
N GLY A 33 -18.66 -10.04 13.14
CA GLY A 33 -18.38 -11.07 14.14
C GLY A 33 -18.38 -12.51 13.62
N THR A 34 -18.62 -12.74 12.32
CA THR A 34 -18.63 -14.09 11.72
C THR A 34 -18.04 -14.10 10.31
N CYS A 35 -17.31 -15.17 9.98
CA CYS A 35 -16.76 -15.37 8.64
C CYS A 35 -17.84 -15.85 7.66
N CYS A 36 -17.96 -15.17 6.51
CA CYS A 36 -18.89 -15.57 5.45
C CYS A 36 -18.45 -16.81 4.65
N LYS A 37 -17.16 -17.17 4.69
CA LYS A 37 -16.56 -18.30 3.94
C LYS A 37 -16.73 -18.22 2.42
N THR A 38 -16.78 -17.01 1.86
CA THR A 38 -16.92 -16.77 0.41
C THR A 38 -15.68 -16.15 -0.24
N ASN A 39 -14.51 -16.25 0.39
CA ASN A 39 -13.27 -15.61 -0.07
C ASN A 39 -13.44 -14.10 -0.37
N CYS A 40 -14.08 -13.35 0.52
CA CYS A 40 -14.28 -11.91 0.35
C CYS A 40 -12.93 -11.15 0.24
N LEU A 41 -12.93 -10.04 -0.50
CA LEU A 41 -11.71 -9.25 -0.79
C LEU A 41 -10.99 -8.80 0.49
N HIS A 42 -11.76 -8.36 1.48
CA HIS A 42 -11.23 -7.79 2.74
C HIS A 42 -11.36 -8.74 3.93
N CYS A 43 -11.12 -10.04 3.75
CA CYS A 43 -11.39 -11.04 4.78
C CYS A 43 -10.48 -10.88 6.02
N PRO A 44 -11.02 -10.55 7.21
CA PRO A 44 -10.21 -10.40 8.42
C PRO A 44 -9.83 -11.75 9.07
N TYR A 45 -10.40 -12.86 8.60
CA TYR A 45 -10.25 -14.19 9.22
C TYR A 45 -9.25 -15.10 8.48
N GLY A 46 -8.50 -14.55 7.52
CA GLY A 46 -7.53 -15.30 6.73
C GLY A 46 -8.11 -16.41 5.84
N HIS A 47 -9.44 -16.49 5.67
CA HIS A 47 -10.06 -17.51 4.82
C HIS A 47 -9.67 -17.32 3.35
N THR A 48 -9.66 -16.08 2.87
CA THR A 48 -9.27 -15.75 1.49
C THR A 48 -7.80 -16.05 1.24
N LEU A 49 -6.91 -15.76 2.20
CA LEU A 49 -5.45 -15.97 2.08
C LEU A 49 -5.06 -17.44 1.92
N LYS A 50 -5.94 -18.39 2.25
CA LYS A 50 -5.70 -19.82 2.02
C LYS A 50 -5.84 -20.24 0.56
N ASN A 51 -6.54 -19.43 -0.23
CA ASN A 51 -6.99 -19.78 -1.57
C ASN A 51 -6.49 -18.78 -2.64
N TYR A 52 -5.96 -17.63 -2.21
CA TYR A 52 -5.54 -16.55 -3.09
C TYR A 52 -4.20 -16.00 -2.63
N ASP A 53 -3.31 -15.80 -3.59
CA ASP A 53 -2.03 -15.15 -3.43
C ASP A 53 -2.11 -13.71 -3.95
N ILE A 54 -1.11 -12.91 -3.60
CA ILE A 54 -0.79 -11.64 -4.23
C ILE A 54 -0.03 -11.93 -5.52
N GLU A 55 -0.50 -11.37 -6.61
CA GLU A 55 0.12 -11.45 -7.93
C GLU A 55 0.94 -10.19 -8.21
N ILE A 56 2.07 -10.38 -8.90
CA ILE A 56 2.95 -9.29 -9.32
C ILE A 56 2.47 -8.77 -10.68
N LEU A 57 2.08 -7.50 -10.72
CA LEU A 57 1.71 -6.80 -11.94
C LEU A 57 2.78 -5.76 -12.29
N PRO A 58 3.53 -5.92 -13.40
CA PRO A 58 4.52 -4.94 -13.82
C PRO A 58 3.90 -3.55 -13.98
N MET A 59 4.60 -2.52 -13.54
CA MET A 59 4.16 -1.13 -13.69
C MET A 59 4.89 -0.43 -14.84
N THR A 60 4.27 0.63 -15.33
CA THR A 60 4.85 1.54 -16.32
C THR A 60 5.20 2.89 -15.70
N ASP A 61 6.04 3.66 -16.38
CA ASP A 61 6.39 5.04 -16.04
C ASP A 61 5.16 5.95 -15.84
N LYS A 62 4.12 5.76 -16.67
CA LYS A 62 2.84 6.49 -16.57
C LYS A 62 2.13 6.30 -15.24
N GLN A 63 2.43 5.21 -14.52
CA GLN A 63 1.78 4.83 -13.27
C GLN A 63 2.60 5.22 -12.02
N ILE A 64 3.76 5.87 -12.18
CA ILE A 64 4.64 6.30 -11.07
C ILE A 64 3.88 7.17 -10.05
N LYS A 65 3.02 8.08 -10.51
CA LYS A 65 2.25 8.96 -9.61
C LYS A 65 1.33 8.15 -8.70
N PHE A 66 0.57 7.22 -9.27
CA PHE A 66 -0.35 6.36 -8.55
C PHE A 66 0.40 5.47 -7.54
N ALA A 67 1.52 4.87 -7.94
CA ALA A 67 2.33 4.05 -7.04
C ALA A 67 2.88 4.86 -5.83
N ASN A 68 3.32 6.10 -6.06
CA ASN A 68 3.76 6.99 -4.97
C ASN A 68 2.62 7.41 -4.02
N GLU A 69 1.38 7.49 -4.51
CA GLU A 69 0.21 7.74 -3.65
C GLU A 69 -0.02 6.58 -2.70
N ILE A 70 0.01 5.33 -3.21
CA ILE A 70 -0.11 4.12 -2.39
C ILE A 70 0.97 4.07 -1.30
N ILE A 71 2.24 4.30 -1.67
CA ILE A 71 3.37 4.26 -0.71
C ILE A 71 3.17 5.29 0.41
N ARG A 72 2.64 6.47 0.08
CA ARG A 72 2.40 7.54 1.05
C ARG A 72 1.33 7.16 2.08
N ASP A 73 0.31 6.44 1.65
CA ASP A 73 -0.76 5.96 2.53
C ASP A 73 -0.25 4.87 3.49
N THR A 74 0.73 4.06 3.05
CA THR A 74 1.36 3.05 3.92
C THR A 74 2.36 3.67 4.90
N LYS A 75 3.21 4.59 4.43
CA LYS A 75 4.26 5.24 5.23
C LYS A 75 4.06 6.75 5.17
N PRO A 76 3.19 7.34 6.01
CA PRO A 76 3.05 8.78 6.06
C PRO A 76 4.38 9.38 6.51
N VAL A 77 4.88 10.36 5.75
CA VAL A 77 6.10 11.10 6.11
C VAL A 77 5.79 11.89 7.38
N VAL A 78 6.23 11.38 8.54
CA VAL A 78 6.10 12.08 9.81
C VAL A 78 7.25 13.08 9.91
N GLN A 79 6.99 14.34 9.56
CA GLN A 79 7.87 15.42 10.00
C GLN A 79 7.48 15.78 11.43
N SER A 80 8.47 15.99 12.30
CA SER A 80 8.17 16.49 13.63
C SER A 80 7.50 17.87 13.52
N GLU A 81 6.54 18.12 14.40
CA GLU A 81 5.86 19.42 14.54
C GLU A 81 6.86 20.57 14.72
N LEU A 82 7.99 20.31 15.38
CA LEU A 82 9.07 21.28 15.57
C LEU A 82 9.77 21.62 14.24
N THR A 83 10.09 20.61 13.43
CA THR A 83 10.75 20.80 12.14
C THR A 83 9.81 21.52 11.17
N THR A 84 8.53 21.16 11.12
CA THR A 84 7.54 21.85 10.26
C THR A 84 7.38 23.31 10.64
N ASN A 85 7.28 23.64 11.93
CA ASN A 85 7.21 25.02 12.41
C ASN A 85 8.48 25.83 12.11
N LEU A 86 9.66 25.21 12.27
CA LEU A 86 10.95 25.85 11.94
C LEU A 86 11.06 26.18 10.44
N LEU A 87 10.74 25.22 9.57
CA LEU A 87 10.77 25.45 8.12
C LEU A 87 9.71 26.47 7.70
N ALA A 88 8.52 26.44 8.29
CA ALA A 88 7.46 27.42 8.01
C ALA A 88 7.88 28.85 8.41
N GLY A 89 8.61 29.00 9.51
CA GLY A 89 9.17 30.29 9.93
C GLY A 89 10.27 30.81 9.00
N ALA A 90 11.12 29.93 8.46
CA ALA A 90 12.24 30.31 7.60
C ALA A 90 11.85 30.51 6.12
N PHE A 91 10.91 29.72 5.59
CA PHE A 91 10.59 29.67 4.16
C PHE A 91 9.11 29.96 3.84
N GLY A 92 8.30 30.32 4.84
CA GLY A 92 6.86 30.46 4.70
C GLY A 92 6.14 29.10 4.70
N LYS A 93 4.80 29.12 4.78
CA LYS A 93 3.97 27.91 4.63
C LYS A 93 4.09 27.39 3.19
N LYS A 94 4.98 26.41 2.97
CA LYS A 94 4.97 25.58 1.75
C LYS A 94 4.00 24.42 1.93
N ASP A 95 3.44 23.95 0.81
CA ASP A 95 2.70 22.69 0.77
C ASP A 95 3.53 21.55 1.38
N LYS A 96 2.84 20.58 2.02
CA LYS A 96 3.48 19.41 2.61
C LYS A 96 4.51 18.82 1.64
N ILE A 97 5.75 18.65 2.10
CA ILE A 97 6.85 18.12 1.30
C ILE A 97 6.44 16.76 0.72
N ARG A 98 6.34 16.68 -0.61
CA ARG A 98 6.01 15.45 -1.34
C ARG A 98 7.30 14.68 -1.60
N ILE A 99 7.59 13.67 -0.78
CA ILE A 99 8.71 12.76 -1.03
C ILE A 99 8.27 11.73 -2.07
N HIS A 100 8.90 11.75 -3.24
CA HIS A 100 8.74 10.71 -4.26
C HIS A 100 9.69 9.55 -3.92
N HIS A 101 9.10 8.39 -3.61
CA HIS A 101 9.86 7.15 -3.40
C HIS A 101 10.20 6.49 -4.75
N ILE A 102 9.27 6.58 -5.70
CA ILE A 102 9.44 6.08 -7.07
C ILE A 102 9.66 7.25 -8.02
N THR A 103 10.69 7.14 -8.85
CA THR A 103 11.10 8.09 -9.88
C THR A 103 11.21 7.38 -11.23
N ASP A 104 11.35 8.16 -12.29
CA ASP A 104 11.64 7.69 -13.66
C ASP A 104 12.93 6.85 -13.77
N VAL A 105 13.87 7.06 -12.86
CA VAL A 105 15.13 6.30 -12.84
C VAL A 105 15.07 4.99 -12.05
N ASN A 106 14.11 4.83 -11.13
CA ASN A 106 14.06 3.66 -10.24
C ASN A 106 12.77 2.83 -10.34
N PHE A 107 11.79 3.23 -11.17
CA PHE A 107 10.49 2.53 -11.25
C PHE A 107 10.60 1.07 -11.65
N SER A 108 11.67 0.68 -12.36
CA SER A 108 11.98 -0.71 -12.70
C SER A 108 12.23 -1.58 -11.46
N ASN A 109 12.43 -0.99 -10.28
CA ASN A 109 12.55 -1.71 -9.00
C ASN A 109 11.21 -1.97 -8.32
N PHE A 110 10.11 -1.57 -8.94
CA PHE A 110 8.78 -1.65 -8.36
C PHE A 110 7.80 -2.38 -9.28
N SER A 111 6.75 -2.92 -8.68
CA SER A 111 5.59 -3.47 -9.39
C SER A 111 4.34 -3.27 -8.55
N PHE A 112 3.17 -3.36 -9.16
CA PHE A 112 1.93 -3.42 -8.39
C PHE A 112 1.75 -4.82 -7.77
N ALA A 113 1.21 -4.84 -6.57
CA ALA A 113 0.64 -6.03 -5.96
C ALA A 113 -0.85 -6.05 -6.28
N THR A 114 -1.34 -7.14 -6.85
CA THR A 114 -2.77 -7.36 -7.09
C THR A 114 -3.29 -8.52 -6.26
N PHE A 115 -4.46 -8.37 -5.66
CA PHE A 115 -5.13 -9.40 -4.87
C PHE A 115 -6.57 -9.55 -5.35
N LYS A 116 -6.94 -10.74 -5.84
CA LYS A 116 -8.23 -11.01 -6.49
C LYS A 116 -8.55 -10.04 -7.63
N GLY A 117 -7.54 -9.65 -8.41
CA GLY A 117 -7.67 -8.71 -9.53
C GLY A 117 -7.63 -7.22 -9.15
N GLU A 118 -7.64 -6.89 -7.85
CA GLU A 118 -7.61 -5.51 -7.38
C GLU A 118 -6.18 -5.10 -7.00
N VAL A 119 -5.76 -3.89 -7.38
CA VAL A 119 -4.48 -3.34 -6.90
C VAL A 119 -4.56 -3.12 -5.40
N CYS A 120 -3.82 -3.92 -4.63
CA CYS A 120 -3.79 -3.87 -3.18
C CYS A 120 -2.55 -3.15 -2.63
N GLY A 121 -1.51 -2.98 -3.45
CA GLY A 121 -0.27 -2.34 -3.00
C GLY A 121 0.79 -2.15 -4.07
N VAL A 122 2.00 -1.80 -3.63
CA VAL A 122 3.21 -1.70 -4.43
C VAL A 122 4.30 -2.59 -3.81
N ILE A 123 4.98 -3.37 -4.64
CA ILE A 123 6.11 -4.22 -4.26
C ILE A 123 7.40 -3.48 -4.59
N GLU A 124 8.34 -3.44 -3.66
CA GLU A 124 9.73 -3.02 -3.92
C GLU A 124 10.63 -4.25 -3.96
N PHE A 125 11.41 -4.37 -5.03
CA PHE A 125 12.42 -5.41 -5.17
C PHE A 125 13.80 -4.89 -4.75
N SER A 126 14.65 -5.79 -4.27
CA SER A 126 16.07 -5.49 -4.11
C SER A 126 16.68 -5.11 -5.46
N ASN A 127 17.61 -4.16 -5.44
CA ASN A 127 18.41 -3.83 -6.61
C ASN A 127 19.46 -4.94 -6.79
N LYS A 128 19.56 -5.54 -7.99
CA LYS A 128 20.67 -6.45 -8.29
C LYS A 128 21.92 -5.59 -8.46
N LEU A 129 22.89 -5.73 -7.56
CA LEU A 129 24.23 -5.20 -7.79
C LEU A 129 24.98 -6.15 -8.74
N SER A 130 24.58 -6.25 -10.01
CA SER A 130 25.43 -6.64 -11.15
C SER A 130 24.63 -6.74 -12.46
N GLU A 131 25.10 -5.95 -13.43
CA GLU A 131 25.19 -6.18 -14.87
C GLU A 131 24.27 -7.25 -15.50
N SER A 132 23.30 -6.80 -16.28
CA SER A 132 23.32 -7.00 -17.73
C SER A 132 22.12 -6.32 -18.37
N THR A 133 22.44 -5.51 -19.36
CA THR A 133 21.55 -4.91 -20.34
C THR A 133 20.68 -6.00 -20.96
N SER A 134 19.42 -6.11 -20.52
CA SER A 134 18.40 -6.69 -21.36
C SER A 134 17.05 -6.06 -21.02
N GLU A 135 16.38 -5.56 -22.04
CA GLU A 135 15.08 -4.88 -21.98
C GLU A 135 13.93 -5.83 -21.62
N ASN A 136 14.24 -6.99 -21.06
CA ASN A 136 13.31 -7.99 -20.55
C ASN A 136 13.79 -8.44 -19.17
N ALA A 137 13.76 -7.53 -18.20
CA ALA A 137 14.01 -7.83 -16.80
C ALA A 137 12.86 -8.72 -16.26
N SER A 138 12.94 -10.01 -16.57
CA SER A 138 12.18 -11.03 -15.86
C SER A 138 12.44 -10.86 -14.36
N THR A 139 11.40 -10.96 -13.55
CA THR A 139 11.45 -10.98 -12.08
C THR A 139 12.38 -12.07 -11.52
N ALA A 140 12.90 -12.94 -12.38
CA ALA A 140 13.83 -14.01 -12.09
C ALA A 140 15.08 -13.53 -11.31
N GLY A 141 15.08 -13.82 -10.01
CA GLY A 141 16.22 -13.64 -9.11
C GLY A 141 16.28 -12.30 -8.37
N ARG A 142 15.21 -11.50 -8.36
CA ARG A 142 15.13 -10.33 -7.45
C ARG A 142 14.38 -10.74 -6.19
N HIS A 143 14.92 -10.38 -5.02
CA HIS A 143 14.23 -10.65 -3.76
C HIS A 143 13.24 -9.51 -3.46
N ILE A 144 12.07 -9.85 -2.93
CA ILE A 144 11.10 -8.86 -2.46
C ILE A 144 11.66 -8.21 -1.20
N LYS A 145 11.81 -6.88 -1.23
CA LYS A 145 12.33 -6.09 -0.12
C LYS A 145 11.19 -5.59 0.76
N ASP A 146 10.11 -5.09 0.16
CA ASP A 146 9.00 -4.48 0.89
C ASP A 146 7.68 -4.58 0.11
N LEU A 147 6.57 -4.47 0.83
CA LEU A 147 5.20 -4.42 0.31
C LEU A 147 4.45 -3.25 0.96
N PHE A 148 4.09 -2.26 0.14
CA PHE A 148 3.35 -1.07 0.54
C PHE A 148 1.86 -1.26 0.24
N LEU A 149 1.07 -1.64 1.24
CA LEU A 149 -0.37 -1.86 1.08
C LEU A 149 -1.17 -0.54 1.12
N LYS A 150 -2.16 -0.43 0.24
CA LYS A 150 -3.20 0.60 0.32
C LYS A 150 -3.90 0.54 1.67
N LYS A 151 -4.35 1.68 2.18
CA LYS A 151 -4.97 1.82 3.51
C LYS A 151 -6.08 0.79 3.74
N GLU A 152 -6.96 0.59 2.77
CA GLU A 152 -8.10 -0.33 2.88
C GLU A 152 -7.71 -1.80 2.85
N PHE A 153 -6.53 -2.16 2.34
CA PHE A 153 -6.00 -3.52 2.32
C PHE A 153 -5.13 -3.85 3.54
N GLN A 154 -4.94 -2.89 4.46
CA GLN A 154 -4.24 -3.12 5.72
C GLN A 154 -5.15 -3.86 6.72
N ASN A 155 -4.55 -4.47 7.74
CA ASN A 155 -5.25 -5.13 8.86
C ASN A 155 -6.11 -6.35 8.46
N GLN A 156 -5.72 -7.08 7.42
CA GLN A 156 -6.36 -8.34 7.02
C GLN A 156 -5.38 -9.51 6.85
N GLY A 157 -4.13 -9.32 7.27
CA GLY A 157 -3.10 -10.36 7.21
C GLY A 157 -2.36 -10.48 5.88
N LEU A 158 -2.59 -9.59 4.91
CA LEU A 158 -1.74 -9.54 3.70
C LEU A 158 -0.31 -9.13 4.06
N GLY A 159 0.65 -9.78 3.41
CA GLY A 159 2.08 -9.64 3.68
C GLY A 159 2.91 -10.21 2.54
N ILE A 160 4.23 -10.01 2.59
CA ILE A 160 5.17 -10.45 1.55
C ILE A 160 5.16 -11.97 1.34
N GLU A 161 4.83 -12.72 2.39
CA GLU A 161 4.70 -14.18 2.41
C GLU A 161 3.53 -14.70 1.55
N HIS A 162 2.62 -13.80 1.15
CA HIS A 162 1.50 -14.13 0.27
C HIS A 162 1.78 -13.81 -1.19
N ILE A 163 2.98 -13.35 -1.55
CA ILE A 163 3.33 -13.01 -2.94
C ILE A 163 3.83 -14.26 -3.69
N LYS A 164 3.32 -14.46 -4.90
CA LYS A 164 3.69 -15.56 -5.80
C LYS A 164 4.63 -15.12 -6.93
#